data_AF-A0A538R7W0-F1
#
_entry.id   AF-A0A538R7W0-F1
#
_cell.length_a   1.000
_cell.length_b   1.000
_cell.length_c   1.000
_cell.angle_alpha   90.00
_cell.angle_beta   90.00
_cell.angle_gamma   90.00
#
_symmetry.space_group_name_H-M   'P 1'
#
loop_
_entity.id
_entity.type
_entity.pdbx_description
1 polymer ?
#
loop_
_entity_poly.entity_id
_entity_poly.type
_entity_poly.pdbx_seq_one_letter_code
_entity_poly.pdbx_strand_id
1 'polypeptide(L)'
;MKLIAFCEAPADFRLVSDLVDRVLRESEQTPPWVIDNFETPEAIRTWQPDGSGRPYFDLHHLNDYTKELDIRGVRGHFNGRLGGPGSAMARKAFLIARAVNKRTTEPIDVVVLVWDTDQQRGDRPDGVALARDDARRWARFQIVCGFPDPEREAWVLAGFEPCDDVEHQLLEELHRTLGFSPVVDAVRLRDKTHGALRNIKRVLDVLTRADADREARCWTDPPLVTLRARGVATGLSAFLDGLDASLLPLLDPAAGARRSGQE
;
A
#
# COMPACT_ATOMS: atom_id res chain seq x y z
N MET A 1 -8.57 -2.05 -15.67
CA MET A 1 -8.13 -0.83 -14.95
C MET A 1 -6.62 -0.70 -15.02
N LYS A 2 -6.09 0.51 -15.10
CA LYS A 2 -4.64 0.75 -15.13
C LYS A 2 -4.16 1.45 -13.87
N LEU A 3 -3.20 0.85 -13.18
CA LEU A 3 -2.74 1.28 -11.87
C LEU A 3 -1.27 1.72 -11.91
N ILE A 4 -0.88 2.67 -11.07
CA ILE A 4 0.52 2.98 -10.78
C ILE A 4 0.79 2.71 -9.31
N ALA A 5 1.85 1.97 -8.99
CA ALA A 5 2.35 1.79 -7.64
C ALA A 5 3.60 2.65 -7.39
N PHE A 6 3.67 3.29 -6.22
CA PHE A 6 4.86 3.91 -5.66
C PHE A 6 5.21 3.21 -4.35
N CYS A 7 6.40 2.61 -4.28
CA CYS A 7 6.87 1.80 -3.16
C CYS A 7 8.38 2.00 -2.94
N GLU A 8 8.91 1.60 -1.78
CA GLU A 8 10.35 1.72 -1.48
C GLU A 8 11.16 0.54 -2.02
N ALA A 9 10.60 -0.66 -2.03
CA ALA A 9 11.28 -1.89 -2.43
C ALA A 9 10.37 -2.89 -3.17
N PRO A 10 10.95 -3.92 -3.81
CA PRO A 10 10.16 -4.97 -4.47
C PRO A 10 9.25 -5.75 -3.50
N ALA A 11 9.65 -5.92 -2.25
CA ALA A 11 8.86 -6.61 -1.23
C ALA A 11 7.58 -5.84 -0.87
N ASP A 12 7.66 -4.50 -0.79
CA ASP A 12 6.48 -3.65 -0.61
C ASP A 12 5.52 -3.80 -1.78
N PHE A 13 6.04 -3.75 -3.01
CA PHE A 13 5.22 -3.88 -4.21
C PHE A 13 4.51 -5.24 -4.28
N ARG A 14 5.21 -6.34 -3.96
CA ARG A 14 4.60 -7.68 -3.92
C ARG A 14 3.43 -7.71 -2.94
N LEU A 15 3.65 -7.26 -1.71
CA LEU A 15 2.60 -7.19 -0.69
C LEU A 15 1.43 -6.33 -1.14
N VAL A 16 1.70 -5.14 -1.68
CA VAL A 16 0.66 -4.20 -2.13
C VAL A 16 -0.13 -4.76 -3.31
N SER A 17 0.55 -5.38 -4.28
CA SER A 17 -0.10 -6.00 -5.44
C SER A 17 -1.02 -7.12 -4.99
N ASP A 18 -0.55 -7.99 -4.09
CA ASP A 18 -1.36 -9.09 -3.58
C ASP A 18 -2.57 -8.55 -2.81
N LEU A 19 -2.41 -7.53 -1.95
CA LEU A 19 -3.54 -6.93 -1.23
C LEU A 19 -4.56 -6.24 -2.16
N VAL A 20 -4.10 -5.58 -3.23
CA VAL A 20 -4.98 -5.04 -4.28
C VAL A 20 -5.80 -6.17 -4.90
N ASP A 21 -5.14 -7.26 -5.29
CA ASP A 21 -5.82 -8.39 -5.93
C ASP A 21 -6.81 -9.06 -4.99
N ARG A 22 -6.45 -9.20 -3.72
CA ARG A 22 -7.36 -9.71 -2.69
C ARG A 22 -8.57 -8.84 -2.49
N VAL A 23 -8.41 -7.51 -2.42
CA VAL A 23 -9.55 -6.59 -2.32
C VAL A 23 -10.46 -6.73 -3.54
N LEU A 24 -9.89 -6.79 -4.75
CA LEU A 24 -10.69 -6.97 -5.96
C LEU A 24 -11.44 -8.30 -5.99
N ARG A 25 -10.87 -9.38 -5.43
CA ARG A 25 -11.47 -10.72 -5.46
C ARG A 25 -12.42 -11.01 -4.30
N GLU A 26 -12.08 -10.56 -3.10
CA GLU A 26 -12.68 -11.04 -1.84
C GLU A 26 -13.56 -9.99 -1.15
N SER A 27 -13.62 -8.76 -1.66
CA SER A 27 -14.49 -7.74 -1.07
C SER A 27 -15.97 -8.09 -1.30
N GLU A 28 -16.80 -7.84 -0.28
CA GLU A 28 -18.25 -8.10 -0.35
C GLU A 28 -18.95 -7.27 -1.45
N GLN A 29 -18.33 -6.15 -1.85
CA GLN A 29 -18.85 -5.26 -2.90
C GLN A 29 -18.31 -5.61 -4.29
N THR A 30 -17.50 -6.67 -4.43
CA THR A 30 -16.95 -7.09 -5.71
C THR A 30 -18.06 -7.57 -6.65
N PRO A 31 -18.16 -7.03 -7.88
CA PRO A 31 -19.11 -7.52 -8.88
C PRO A 31 -18.84 -8.98 -9.27
N PRO A 32 -19.88 -9.82 -9.49
CA PRO A 32 -19.71 -11.23 -9.84
C PRO A 32 -18.79 -11.47 -11.06
N TRP A 33 -18.86 -10.60 -12.08
CA TRP A 33 -18.02 -10.72 -13.27
C TRP A 33 -16.52 -10.63 -12.95
N VAL A 34 -16.12 -9.91 -11.90
CA VAL A 34 -14.72 -9.83 -11.48
C VAL A 34 -14.29 -11.15 -10.88
N ILE A 35 -15.13 -11.73 -10.01
CA ILE A 35 -14.89 -13.03 -9.37
C ILE A 35 -14.72 -14.11 -10.44
N ASP A 36 -15.63 -14.16 -11.41
CA ASP A 36 -15.65 -15.14 -12.50
C ASP A 36 -14.41 -15.04 -13.42
N ASN A 37 -13.76 -13.88 -13.49
CA ASN A 37 -12.61 -13.62 -14.37
C ASN A 37 -11.29 -13.45 -13.62
N PHE A 38 -11.25 -13.69 -12.31
CA PHE A 38 -10.08 -13.39 -11.48
C PHE A 38 -8.91 -14.40 -11.61
N GLU A 39 -9.07 -15.47 -12.40
CA GLU A 39 -7.98 -16.42 -12.68
C GLU A 39 -6.75 -15.72 -13.28
N THR A 40 -6.97 -14.59 -13.97
CA THR A 40 -5.91 -13.73 -14.49
C THR A 40 -6.13 -12.30 -13.99
N PRO A 41 -5.47 -11.86 -12.90
CA PRO A 41 -5.61 -10.50 -12.38
C PRO A 41 -5.38 -9.43 -13.47
N GLU A 42 -4.53 -9.71 -14.46
CA GLU A 42 -4.21 -8.86 -15.60
C GLU A 42 -5.42 -8.56 -16.50
N ALA A 43 -6.43 -9.43 -16.52
CA ALA A 43 -7.69 -9.17 -17.23
C ALA A 43 -8.52 -8.08 -16.54
N ILE A 44 -8.33 -7.88 -15.23
CA ILE A 44 -9.04 -6.88 -14.42
C ILE A 44 -8.19 -5.61 -14.26
N ARG A 45 -6.89 -5.77 -13.95
CA ARG A 45 -5.97 -4.69 -13.60
C ARG A 45 -4.57 -4.92 -14.14
N THR A 46 -3.95 -3.87 -14.67
CA THR A 46 -2.54 -3.87 -15.06
C THR A 46 -1.76 -2.81 -14.30
N TRP A 47 -0.51 -3.12 -13.98
CA TRP A 47 0.44 -2.16 -13.42
C TRP A 47 1.17 -1.44 -14.54
N GLN A 48 1.16 -0.11 -14.52
CA GLN A 48 1.97 0.72 -15.38
C GLN A 48 3.42 0.69 -14.88
N PRO A 49 4.37 0.10 -15.65
CA PRO A 49 5.76 0.04 -15.24
C PRO A 49 6.42 1.42 -15.27
N ASP A 50 7.56 1.53 -14.59
CA ASP A 50 8.34 2.76 -14.50
C ASP A 50 9.16 3.08 -15.76
N GLY A 51 9.17 2.18 -16.75
CA GLY A 51 9.95 2.28 -17.98
C GLY A 51 11.37 1.73 -17.88
N SER A 52 11.85 1.38 -16.69
CA SER A 52 13.15 0.73 -16.43
C SER A 52 13.05 -0.80 -16.27
N GLY A 53 11.84 -1.35 -16.43
CA GLY A 53 11.55 -2.78 -16.26
C GLY A 53 10.98 -3.12 -14.88
N ARG A 54 10.77 -2.14 -13.99
CA ARG A 54 10.10 -2.37 -12.71
C ARG A 54 8.58 -2.20 -12.87
N PRO A 55 7.77 -3.03 -12.21
CA PRO A 55 6.31 -2.87 -12.22
C PRO A 55 5.81 -1.75 -11.29
N TYR A 56 6.72 -1.05 -10.60
CA TYR A 56 6.42 0.04 -9.67
C TYR A 56 7.46 1.16 -9.79
N PHE A 57 7.11 2.35 -9.31
CA PHE A 57 8.01 3.49 -9.22
C PHE A 57 8.67 3.52 -7.85
N ASP A 58 10.01 3.52 -7.82
CA ASP A 58 10.80 3.54 -6.60
C ASP A 58 10.80 4.93 -5.95
N LEU A 59 10.34 5.00 -4.69
CA LEU A 59 10.29 6.25 -3.93
C LEU A 59 11.66 6.91 -3.71
N HIS A 60 12.75 6.13 -3.75
CA HIS A 60 14.11 6.67 -3.67
C HIS A 60 14.53 7.41 -4.94
N HIS A 61 13.90 7.10 -6.08
CA HIS A 61 14.27 7.61 -7.42
C HIS A 61 13.30 8.68 -7.97
N LEU A 62 12.40 9.23 -7.13
CA LEU A 62 11.46 10.27 -7.57
C LEU A 62 12.12 11.47 -8.24
N ASN A 63 13.34 11.85 -7.82
CA ASN A 63 14.06 12.95 -8.46
C ASN A 63 14.43 12.63 -9.90
N ASP A 64 14.82 11.39 -10.18
CA ASP A 64 15.25 10.99 -11.52
C ASP A 64 14.04 10.85 -12.44
N TYR A 65 12.95 10.24 -11.97
CA TYR A 65 11.67 10.26 -12.68
C TYR A 65 11.19 11.68 -12.99
N THR A 66 11.30 12.63 -12.05
CA THR A 66 10.91 14.03 -12.34
C THR A 66 11.77 14.69 -13.41
N LYS A 67 13.06 14.37 -13.50
CA LYS A 67 13.96 14.89 -14.54
C LYS A 67 13.61 14.28 -15.90
N GLU A 68 13.47 12.95 -15.97
CA GLU A 68 13.15 12.21 -17.19
C GLU A 68 11.79 12.63 -17.78
N LEU A 69 10.85 13.00 -16.92
CA LEU A 69 9.52 13.45 -17.32
C LEU A 69 9.41 14.96 -17.56
N ASP A 70 10.51 15.73 -17.45
CA ASP A 70 10.58 17.21 -17.47
C ASP A 70 9.51 17.87 -16.57
N ILE A 71 9.36 17.35 -15.34
CA ILE A 71 8.39 17.85 -14.37
C ILE A 71 8.97 19.06 -13.65
N ARG A 72 8.39 20.23 -13.91
CA ARG A 72 8.71 21.50 -13.22
C ARG A 72 7.70 21.79 -12.10
N GLY A 73 8.06 22.66 -11.15
CA GLY A 73 7.11 23.16 -10.14
C GLY A 73 6.76 22.18 -9.01
N VAL A 74 7.70 21.32 -8.64
CA VAL A 74 7.56 20.39 -7.51
C VAL A 74 7.40 21.11 -6.17
N ARG A 75 7.97 22.31 -6.05
CA ARG A 75 7.84 23.18 -4.87
C ARG A 75 6.56 24.01 -4.97
N GLY A 76 5.84 24.16 -3.87
CA GLY A 76 4.66 25.02 -3.81
C GLY A 76 3.91 24.88 -2.49
N HIS A 77 2.99 25.80 -2.25
CA HIS A 77 2.03 25.71 -1.16
C HIS A 77 0.99 24.64 -1.48
N PHE A 78 0.42 24.03 -0.43
CA PHE A 78 -0.74 23.14 -0.50
C PHE A 78 -1.91 23.92 0.09
N ASN A 79 -2.81 24.44 -0.75
CA ASN A 79 -3.94 25.27 -0.30
C ASN A 79 -3.54 26.49 0.56
N GLY A 80 -2.48 27.19 0.17
CA GLY A 80 -1.99 28.35 0.92
C GLY A 80 -1.25 28.00 2.21
N ARG A 81 -1.09 26.71 2.56
CA ARG A 81 -0.27 26.25 3.67
C ARG A 81 1.09 25.77 3.18
N LEU A 82 2.12 25.93 4.00
CA LEU A 82 3.40 25.26 3.80
C LEU A 82 3.18 23.75 3.92
N GLY A 83 3.82 22.98 3.05
CA GLY A 83 3.78 21.52 3.15
C GLY A 83 4.49 21.04 4.41
N GLY A 84 3.89 20.07 5.10
CA GLY A 84 4.54 19.33 6.19
C GLY A 84 5.50 18.24 5.68
N PRO A 85 6.20 17.54 6.57
CA PRO A 85 6.95 16.31 6.25
C PRO A 85 6.15 15.37 5.35
N GLY A 86 6.79 14.71 4.37
CA GLY A 86 6.12 13.83 3.41
C GLY A 86 5.39 14.53 2.24
N SER A 87 4.91 15.77 2.40
CA SER A 87 4.11 16.44 1.34
C SER A 87 4.86 16.59 0.01
N ALA A 88 6.14 16.96 0.07
CA ALA A 88 6.97 17.15 -1.12
C ALA A 88 7.24 15.83 -1.87
N MET A 89 7.42 14.73 -1.12
CA MET A 89 7.59 13.39 -1.69
C MET A 89 6.30 12.97 -2.41
N ALA A 90 5.17 13.02 -1.71
CA ALA A 90 3.88 12.62 -2.29
C ALA A 90 3.49 13.48 -3.50
N ARG A 91 3.73 14.80 -3.45
CA ARG A 91 3.52 15.69 -4.59
C ARG A 91 4.34 15.27 -5.81
N LYS A 92 5.60 14.87 -5.64
CA LYS A 92 6.41 14.33 -6.75
C LYS A 92 5.76 13.08 -7.33
N ALA A 93 5.39 12.12 -6.48
CA ALA A 93 4.74 10.88 -6.91
C ALA A 93 3.47 11.17 -7.75
N PHE A 94 2.58 12.05 -7.27
CA PHE A 94 1.35 12.38 -7.99
C PHE A 94 1.61 13.17 -9.28
N LEU A 95 2.62 14.05 -9.31
CA LEU A 95 3.02 14.74 -10.55
C LEU A 95 3.63 13.78 -11.57
N ILE A 96 4.42 12.79 -11.12
CA ILE A 96 4.95 11.71 -11.96
C ILE A 96 3.78 10.92 -12.56
N ALA A 97 2.84 10.46 -11.74
CA ALA A 97 1.65 9.75 -12.21
C ALA A 97 0.86 10.58 -13.24
N ARG A 98 0.71 11.89 -13.01
CA ARG A 98 0.07 12.81 -13.97
C ARG A 98 0.83 12.89 -15.29
N ALA A 99 2.16 13.00 -15.24
CA ALA A 99 2.98 13.09 -16.43
C ALA A 99 2.95 11.77 -17.23
N VAL A 100 3.00 10.64 -16.55
CA VAL A 100 2.83 9.30 -17.15
C VAL A 100 1.45 9.18 -17.78
N ASN A 101 0.38 9.53 -17.07
CA ASN A 101 -0.99 9.49 -17.58
C ASN A 101 -1.21 10.35 -18.85
N LYS A 102 -0.44 11.43 -19.03
CA LYS A 102 -0.48 12.24 -20.26
C LYS A 102 0.24 11.59 -21.45
N ARG A 103 1.14 10.65 -21.18
CA ARG A 103 1.97 9.97 -22.19
C ARG A 103 1.45 8.58 -22.54
N THR A 104 0.56 8.00 -21.72
CA THR A 104 -0.08 6.71 -21.98
C THR A 104 -1.34 6.88 -22.84
N THR A 105 -1.62 5.89 -23.69
CA THR A 105 -2.85 5.84 -24.50
C THR A 105 -4.08 5.54 -23.65
N GLU A 106 -3.93 4.64 -22.69
CA GLU A 106 -4.95 4.31 -21.71
C GLU A 106 -4.79 5.20 -20.46
N PRO A 107 -5.90 5.72 -19.91
CA PRO A 107 -5.86 6.51 -18.69
C PRO A 107 -5.44 5.63 -17.50
N ILE A 108 -4.64 6.21 -16.62
CA ILE A 108 -4.40 5.70 -15.27
C ILE A 108 -5.68 5.92 -14.46
N ASP A 109 -6.18 4.84 -13.87
CA ASP A 109 -7.38 4.87 -13.03
C ASP A 109 -7.04 5.13 -11.57
N VAL A 110 -5.96 4.51 -11.05
CA VAL A 110 -5.59 4.58 -9.64
C VAL A 110 -4.09 4.71 -9.44
N VAL A 111 -3.70 5.55 -8.49
CA VAL A 111 -2.34 5.64 -7.94
C VAL A 111 -2.35 5.07 -6.53
N VAL A 112 -1.52 4.06 -6.30
CA VAL A 112 -1.27 3.45 -4.99
C VAL A 112 0.09 3.91 -4.49
N LEU A 113 0.13 4.64 -3.38
CA LEU A 113 1.35 5.10 -2.74
C LEU A 113 1.48 4.40 -1.39
N VAL A 114 2.46 3.53 -1.22
CA VAL A 114 2.77 2.93 0.08
C VAL A 114 4.16 3.37 0.50
N TRP A 115 4.24 3.94 1.69
CA TRP A 115 5.47 4.52 2.21
C TRP A 115 5.66 4.16 3.66
N ASP A 116 6.80 3.54 3.97
CA ASP A 116 7.20 3.30 5.35
C ASP A 116 7.53 4.64 6.03
N THR A 117 6.77 4.97 7.07
CA THR A 117 6.88 6.30 7.68
C THR A 117 7.98 6.37 8.72
N ASP A 118 8.52 5.23 9.16
CA ASP A 118 9.42 5.12 10.31
C ASP A 118 8.88 5.93 11.53
N GLN A 119 9.66 6.12 12.60
CA GLN A 119 9.18 6.77 13.85
C GLN A 119 8.69 8.24 13.72
N GLN A 120 8.52 8.79 12.52
CA GLN A 120 7.99 10.14 12.29
C GLN A 120 6.46 10.15 12.18
N ARG A 121 5.81 9.47 13.13
CA ARG A 121 4.36 9.23 13.26
C ARG A 121 3.46 10.47 13.17
N GLY A 122 3.98 11.65 13.50
CA GLY A 122 3.16 12.86 13.61
C GLY A 122 2.76 13.42 12.25
N ASP A 123 3.75 13.91 11.49
CA ASP A 123 3.43 14.89 10.44
C ASP A 123 3.52 14.34 9.02
N ARG A 124 4.10 13.14 8.84
CA ARG A 124 4.31 12.54 7.51
C ARG A 124 3.00 12.10 6.84
N PRO A 125 2.14 11.27 7.48
CA PRO A 125 0.83 10.95 6.92
C PRO A 125 -0.01 12.20 6.63
N ASP A 126 0.03 13.19 7.51
CA ASP A 126 -0.68 14.46 7.35
C ASP A 126 -0.18 15.25 6.13
N GLY A 127 1.13 15.34 5.93
CA GLY A 127 1.70 15.99 4.76
C GLY A 127 1.37 15.26 3.45
N VAL A 128 1.37 13.92 3.47
CA VAL A 128 0.93 13.14 2.30
C VAL A 128 -0.57 13.32 2.05
N ALA A 129 -1.41 13.38 3.09
CA ALA A 129 -2.83 13.66 2.97
C ALA A 129 -3.09 15.06 2.36
N LEU A 130 -2.34 16.08 2.79
CA LEU A 130 -2.39 17.42 2.18
C LEU A 130 -2.02 17.40 0.69
N ALA A 131 -0.98 16.66 0.33
CA ALA A 131 -0.58 16.52 -1.08
C ALA A 131 -1.61 15.75 -1.91
N ARG A 132 -2.25 14.72 -1.33
CA ARG A 132 -3.33 13.95 -1.96
C ARG A 132 -4.55 14.82 -2.22
N ASP A 133 -4.96 15.61 -1.23
CA ASP A 133 -6.14 16.45 -1.33
C ASP A 133 -5.95 17.63 -2.30
N ASP A 134 -4.73 18.15 -2.41
CA ASP A 134 -4.36 19.06 -3.50
C ASP A 134 -4.41 18.34 -4.86
N ALA A 135 -3.85 17.13 -4.94
CA ALA A 135 -3.80 16.34 -6.16
C ALA A 135 -5.18 16.01 -6.73
N ARG A 136 -6.15 15.69 -5.87
CA ARG A 136 -7.55 15.41 -6.24
C ARG A 136 -8.23 16.54 -7.04
N ARG A 137 -7.71 17.76 -7.00
CA ARG A 137 -8.25 18.90 -7.76
C ARG A 137 -7.86 18.90 -9.23
N TRP A 138 -6.77 18.22 -9.58
CA TRP A 138 -6.23 18.23 -10.93
C TRP A 138 -5.98 16.82 -11.49
N ALA A 139 -5.96 15.80 -10.65
CA ALA A 139 -5.83 14.40 -11.04
C ALA A 139 -7.18 13.85 -11.49
N ARG A 140 -7.17 13.03 -12.55
CA ARG A 140 -8.35 12.27 -13.00
C ARG A 140 -8.38 10.83 -12.46
N PHE A 141 -7.31 10.41 -11.79
CA PHE A 141 -7.17 9.11 -11.13
C PHE A 141 -7.53 9.19 -9.65
N GLN A 142 -7.93 8.06 -9.07
CA GLN A 142 -8.05 7.90 -7.62
C GLN A 142 -6.67 7.77 -6.98
N ILE A 143 -6.55 8.12 -5.71
CA ILE A 143 -5.30 8.05 -4.95
C ILE A 143 -5.54 7.31 -3.64
N VAL A 144 -4.86 6.17 -3.48
CA VAL A 144 -4.82 5.39 -2.24
C VAL A 144 -3.44 5.52 -1.62
N CYS A 145 -3.39 5.82 -0.32
CA CYS A 145 -2.13 5.94 0.41
C CYS A 145 -2.11 4.94 1.56
N GLY A 146 -1.01 4.20 1.70
CA GLY A 146 -0.76 3.27 2.79
C GLY A 146 0.47 3.68 3.59
N PHE A 147 0.38 3.61 4.92
CA PHE A 147 1.45 3.96 5.84
C PHE A 147 1.64 2.83 6.86
N PRO A 148 2.46 1.82 6.54
CA PRO A 148 2.83 0.82 7.53
C PRO A 148 3.45 1.47 8.76
N ASP A 149 3.08 0.95 9.93
CA ASP A 149 3.54 1.48 11.21
C ASP A 149 3.72 0.34 12.25
N PRO A 150 4.94 0.10 12.75
CA PRO A 150 6.16 0.88 12.50
C PRO A 150 6.76 0.75 11.11
N GLU A 151 6.62 -0.41 10.46
CA GLU A 151 7.22 -0.76 9.18
C GLU A 151 6.31 -1.76 8.45
N ARG A 152 6.62 -2.14 7.20
CA ARG A 152 5.85 -3.13 6.40
C ARG A 152 5.57 -4.42 7.17
N GLU A 153 6.52 -4.90 7.96
CA GLU A 153 6.39 -6.14 8.74
C GLU A 153 5.19 -6.10 9.71
N ALA A 154 4.72 -4.92 10.11
CA ALA A 154 3.52 -4.79 10.94
C ALA A 154 2.25 -5.22 10.22
N TRP A 155 2.19 -5.02 8.91
CA TRP A 155 1.09 -5.50 8.06
C TRP A 155 1.18 -7.01 7.87
N VAL A 156 2.39 -7.53 7.71
CA VAL A 156 2.62 -8.98 7.61
C VAL A 156 2.20 -9.68 8.91
N LEU A 157 2.65 -9.18 10.07
CA LEU A 157 2.31 -9.76 11.37
C LEU A 157 0.81 -9.76 11.67
N ALA A 158 0.05 -8.78 11.15
CA ALA A 158 -1.40 -8.73 11.33
C ALA A 158 -2.10 -9.99 10.80
N GLY A 159 -1.56 -10.62 9.76
CA GLY A 159 -2.11 -11.87 9.23
C GLY A 159 -1.32 -13.12 9.60
N PHE A 160 -0.39 -13.06 10.55
CA PHE A 160 0.21 -14.29 11.03
C PHE A 160 -0.83 -15.13 11.80
N GLU A 161 -1.14 -16.31 11.28
CA GLU A 161 -1.90 -17.36 11.95
C GLU A 161 -1.03 -18.63 12.00
N PRO A 162 -0.72 -19.16 13.20
CA PRO A 162 0.07 -20.39 13.32
C PRO A 162 -0.55 -21.56 12.55
N CYS A 163 0.23 -22.25 11.72
CA CYS A 163 -0.26 -23.41 10.96
C CYS A 163 0.21 -24.78 11.50
N ASP A 164 1.14 -24.78 12.45
CA ASP A 164 1.67 -25.98 13.09
C ASP A 164 1.95 -25.75 14.59
N ASP A 165 2.21 -26.83 15.34
CA ASP A 165 2.48 -26.77 16.77
C ASP A 165 3.73 -25.94 17.11
N VAL A 166 4.69 -25.86 16.18
CA VAL A 166 5.94 -25.11 16.38
C VAL A 166 5.63 -23.61 16.34
N GLU A 167 4.88 -23.15 15.35
CA GLU A 167 4.46 -21.75 15.23
C GLU A 167 3.57 -21.32 16.40
N HIS A 168 2.72 -22.22 16.91
CA HIS A 168 1.95 -21.95 18.13
C HIS A 168 2.89 -21.70 19.32
N GLN A 169 3.87 -22.59 19.53
CA GLN A 169 4.84 -22.45 20.62
C GLN A 169 5.68 -21.17 20.49
N LEU A 170 6.14 -20.85 19.28
CA LEU A 170 6.92 -19.63 19.01
C LEU A 170 6.09 -18.37 19.29
N LEU A 171 4.83 -18.34 18.85
CA LEU A 171 3.94 -17.21 19.11
C LEU A 171 3.65 -17.05 20.61
N GLU A 172 3.40 -18.16 21.33
CA GLU A 172 3.21 -18.13 22.78
C GLU A 172 4.47 -17.67 23.53
N GLU A 173 5.66 -18.12 23.11
CA GLU A 173 6.93 -17.70 23.70
C GLU A 173 7.18 -16.22 23.49
N LEU A 174 6.96 -15.71 22.27
CA LEU A 174 7.06 -14.28 21.98
C LEU A 174 6.04 -13.48 22.78
N HIS A 175 4.80 -13.96 22.91
CA HIS A 175 3.79 -13.31 23.72
C HIS A 175 4.24 -13.19 25.19
N ARG A 176 4.73 -14.28 25.80
CA ARG A 176 5.25 -14.27 27.18
C ARG A 176 6.45 -13.33 27.32
N THR A 177 7.38 -13.36 26.36
CA THR A 177 8.62 -12.57 26.39
C THR A 177 8.37 -11.08 26.22
N LEU A 178 7.46 -10.72 25.31
CA LEU A 178 7.12 -9.33 25.00
C LEU A 178 6.16 -8.71 26.02
N GLY A 179 5.35 -9.54 26.68
CA GLY A 179 4.25 -9.12 27.55
C GLY A 179 3.03 -8.62 26.78
N PHE A 180 2.91 -8.96 25.50
CA PHE A 180 1.78 -8.65 24.61
C PHE A 180 1.81 -9.52 23.35
N SER A 181 0.68 -9.61 22.64
CA SER A 181 0.60 -10.38 21.40
C SER A 181 1.22 -9.60 20.23
N PRO A 182 2.29 -10.09 19.58
CA PRO A 182 2.94 -9.38 18.47
C PRO A 182 2.08 -9.29 17.20
N VAL A 183 1.08 -10.16 17.04
CA VAL A 183 0.18 -10.17 15.87
C VAL A 183 -1.04 -9.26 16.02
N VAL A 184 -1.33 -8.81 17.25
CA VAL A 184 -2.40 -7.86 17.55
C VAL A 184 -1.84 -6.46 17.77
N ASP A 185 -0.74 -6.35 18.53
CA ASP A 185 -0.12 -5.08 18.90
C ASP A 185 1.23 -4.86 18.21
N ALA A 186 1.37 -5.24 16.93
CA ALA A 186 2.61 -5.09 16.15
C ALA A 186 3.15 -3.65 16.18
N VAL A 187 2.25 -2.67 16.35
CA VAL A 187 2.53 -1.25 16.56
C VAL A 187 3.53 -0.95 17.70
N ARG A 188 3.72 -1.88 18.65
CA ARG A 188 4.63 -1.76 19.79
C ARG A 188 6.06 -2.24 19.47
N LEU A 189 6.29 -2.86 18.32
CA LEU A 189 7.58 -3.43 17.90
C LEU A 189 8.49 -2.39 17.25
N ARG A 190 8.91 -1.37 18.01
CA ARG A 190 9.61 -0.18 17.47
C ARG A 190 11.13 -0.19 17.59
N ASP A 191 11.71 -1.23 18.18
CA ASP A 191 13.14 -1.25 18.46
C ASP A 191 13.93 -1.59 17.20
N LYS A 192 14.72 -0.65 16.69
CA LYS A 192 15.51 -0.83 15.46
C LYS A 192 16.85 -1.51 15.70
N THR A 193 17.26 -1.70 16.95
CA THR A 193 18.52 -2.37 17.25
C THR A 193 18.45 -3.81 16.78
N HIS A 194 19.42 -4.21 15.94
CA HIS A 194 19.51 -5.58 15.45
C HIS A 194 19.59 -6.55 16.63
N GLY A 195 18.70 -7.54 16.64
CA GLY A 195 18.60 -8.50 17.74
C GLY A 195 17.88 -7.98 18.98
N ALA A 196 17.31 -6.78 19.00
CA ALA A 196 16.44 -6.36 20.10
C ALA A 196 15.15 -7.19 20.14
N LEU A 197 14.63 -7.45 21.35
CA LEU A 197 13.43 -8.26 21.54
C LEU A 197 12.20 -7.65 20.85
N ARG A 198 12.11 -6.31 20.82
CA ARG A 198 11.00 -5.56 20.20
C ARG A 198 11.30 -5.11 18.77
N ASN A 199 12.28 -5.75 18.11
CA ASN A 199 12.55 -5.52 16.71
C ASN A 199 11.54 -6.29 15.85
N ILE A 200 10.82 -5.56 14.99
CA ILE A 200 9.73 -6.15 14.22
C ILE A 200 10.20 -7.18 13.20
N LYS A 201 11.34 -6.93 12.55
CA LYS A 201 11.95 -7.86 11.60
C LYS A 201 12.37 -9.15 12.32
N ARG A 202 13.01 -9.04 13.48
CA ARG A 202 13.34 -10.21 14.33
C ARG A 202 12.09 -11.00 14.70
N VAL A 203 11.03 -10.33 15.16
CA VAL A 203 9.79 -11.01 15.55
C VAL A 203 9.16 -11.74 14.37
N LEU A 204 9.13 -11.09 13.20
CA LEU A 204 8.65 -11.72 11.97
C LEU A 204 9.52 -12.92 11.59
N ASP A 205 10.84 -12.77 11.55
CA ASP A 205 11.80 -13.83 11.21
C ASP A 205 11.64 -15.04 12.14
N VAL A 206 11.40 -14.83 13.44
CA VAL A 206 11.15 -15.93 14.38
C VAL A 206 9.86 -16.66 14.02
N LEU A 207 8.77 -15.93 13.77
CA LEU A 207 7.46 -16.50 13.50
C LEU A 207 7.38 -17.21 12.13
N THR A 208 8.02 -16.64 11.11
CA THR A 208 8.05 -17.22 9.76
C THR A 208 9.24 -18.14 9.55
N ARG A 209 10.15 -18.26 10.53
CA ARG A 209 11.44 -18.96 10.43
C ARG A 209 12.28 -18.44 9.24
N ALA A 210 12.16 -17.15 8.95
CA ALA A 210 12.75 -16.48 7.79
C ALA A 210 12.39 -17.14 6.44
N ASP A 211 11.26 -17.86 6.38
CA ASP A 211 10.75 -18.47 5.16
C ASP A 211 9.88 -17.47 4.39
N ALA A 212 10.30 -17.15 3.16
CA ALA A 212 9.67 -16.10 2.35
C ALA A 212 8.26 -16.47 1.87
N ASP A 213 7.98 -17.75 1.64
CA ASP A 213 6.65 -18.21 1.24
C ASP A 213 5.70 -18.17 2.45
N ARG A 214 6.19 -18.55 3.63
CA ARG A 214 5.46 -18.43 4.89
C ARG A 214 5.16 -16.99 5.24
N GLU A 215 6.09 -16.08 4.99
CA GLU A 215 5.88 -14.64 5.13
C GLU A 215 4.76 -14.17 4.19
N ALA A 216 4.81 -14.56 2.91
CA ALA A 216 3.77 -14.22 1.94
C ALA A 216 2.38 -14.72 2.34
N ARG A 217 2.31 -15.93 2.88
CA ARG A 217 1.07 -16.50 3.41
C ARG A 217 0.42 -15.65 4.49
N CYS A 218 1.17 -14.82 5.22
CA CYS A 218 0.60 -13.91 6.21
C CYS A 218 -0.26 -12.79 5.59
N TRP A 219 -0.11 -12.44 4.31
CA TRP A 219 -1.02 -11.48 3.66
C TRP A 219 -1.85 -12.10 2.53
N THR A 220 -1.57 -13.33 2.11
CA THR A 220 -2.38 -14.01 1.08
C THR A 220 -3.51 -14.86 1.64
N ASP A 221 -3.32 -15.50 2.79
CA ASP A 221 -4.25 -16.54 3.28
C ASP A 221 -5.31 -16.04 4.28
N PRO A 222 -4.97 -15.23 5.31
CA PRO A 222 -5.92 -14.87 6.36
C PRO A 222 -7.06 -14.04 5.79
N PRO A 223 -8.32 -14.23 6.21
CA PRO A 223 -9.45 -13.44 5.74
C PRO A 223 -9.20 -11.93 5.82
N LEU A 224 -9.64 -11.15 4.82
CA LEU A 224 -9.48 -9.70 4.83
C LEU A 224 -10.09 -9.04 6.09
N VAL A 225 -11.15 -9.62 6.66
CA VAL A 225 -11.74 -9.16 7.94
C VAL A 225 -10.75 -9.27 9.10
N THR A 226 -9.93 -10.33 9.14
CA THR A 226 -8.87 -10.50 10.15
C THR A 226 -7.78 -9.44 9.96
N LEU A 227 -7.36 -9.21 8.72
CA LEU A 227 -6.36 -8.17 8.40
C LEU A 227 -6.85 -6.77 8.79
N ARG A 228 -8.11 -6.43 8.52
CA ARG A 228 -8.71 -5.15 8.96
C ARG A 228 -8.73 -5.05 10.48
N ALA A 229 -9.24 -6.08 11.17
CA ALA A 229 -9.38 -6.07 12.62
C ALA A 229 -8.03 -5.88 13.34
N ARG A 230 -6.98 -6.56 12.91
CA ARG A 230 -5.64 -6.46 13.50
C ARG A 230 -4.84 -5.26 12.94
N GLY A 231 -5.22 -4.76 11.78
CA GLY A 231 -4.55 -3.69 11.04
C GLY A 231 -4.89 -2.28 11.48
N VAL A 232 -5.79 -2.09 12.46
CA VAL A 232 -6.28 -0.76 12.88
C VAL A 232 -5.13 0.14 13.35
N ALA A 233 -4.27 -0.37 14.22
CA ALA A 233 -3.19 0.41 14.83
C ALA A 233 -1.94 0.56 13.94
N THR A 234 -1.85 -0.21 12.85
CA THR A 234 -0.68 -0.28 11.96
C THR A 234 -0.93 0.36 10.59
N GLY A 235 -2.13 0.92 10.37
CA GLY A 235 -2.51 1.56 9.12
C GLY A 235 -3.01 0.61 8.02
N LEU A 236 -2.96 -0.71 8.23
CA LEU A 236 -3.41 -1.70 7.26
C LEU A 236 -4.93 -1.62 7.02
N SER A 237 -5.73 -1.45 8.07
CA SER A 237 -7.20 -1.32 7.91
C SER A 237 -7.55 -0.13 7.01
N ALA A 238 -6.98 1.04 7.31
CA ALA A 238 -7.22 2.25 6.54
C ALA A 238 -6.76 2.12 5.07
N PHE A 239 -5.69 1.37 4.83
CA PHE A 239 -5.24 1.07 3.48
C PHE A 239 -6.24 0.19 2.72
N LEU A 240 -6.68 -0.93 3.33
CA LEU A 240 -7.67 -1.84 2.72
C LEU A 240 -9.01 -1.14 2.43
N ASP A 241 -9.50 -0.34 3.37
CA ASP A 241 -10.74 0.44 3.19
C ASP A 241 -10.58 1.50 2.09
N GLY A 242 -9.38 2.10 1.98
CA GLY A 242 -9.03 3.01 0.90
C GLY A 242 -8.99 2.33 -0.48
N LEU A 243 -8.54 1.08 -0.55
CA LEU A 243 -8.59 0.25 -1.75
C LEU A 243 -10.03 -0.05 -2.14
N ASP A 244 -10.88 -0.52 -1.22
CA ASP A 244 -12.30 -0.77 -1.50
C ASP A 244 -12.98 0.46 -2.10
N ALA A 245 -12.84 1.61 -1.42
CA ALA A 245 -13.49 2.86 -1.81
C ALA A 245 -13.00 3.43 -3.14
N SER A 246 -11.80 3.04 -3.59
CA SER A 246 -11.18 3.58 -4.80
C SER A 246 -11.22 2.64 -6.00
N LEU A 247 -11.14 1.33 -5.77
CA LEU A 247 -11.08 0.31 -6.81
C LEU A 247 -12.46 -0.17 -7.24
N LEU A 248 -13.32 -0.53 -6.28
CA LEU A 248 -14.58 -1.19 -6.60
C LEU A 248 -15.56 -0.31 -7.39
N PRO A 249 -15.66 1.02 -7.15
CA PRO A 249 -16.50 1.88 -7.97
C PRO A 249 -16.07 1.96 -9.44
N LEU A 250 -14.84 1.57 -9.78
CA LEU A 250 -14.33 1.55 -11.15
C LEU A 250 -14.74 0.29 -11.92
N LEU A 251 -15.20 -0.74 -11.21
CA LEU A 251 -15.64 -2.02 -11.76
C LEU A 251 -17.14 -2.04 -12.09
N ASP A 252 -17.87 -0.98 -11.71
CA ASP A 252 -19.27 -0.80 -12.05
C ASP A 252 -19.41 -0.34 -13.53
N PRO A 253 -20.04 -1.14 -14.42
CA PRO A 253 -20.26 -0.77 -15.81
C PRO A 253 -21.00 0.57 -15.97
N ALA A 254 -21.84 0.96 -15.01
CA ALA A 254 -22.57 2.24 -15.03
C ALA A 254 -21.66 3.46 -14.73
N ALA A 255 -20.46 3.26 -14.20
CA ALA A 255 -19.46 4.32 -14.02
C ALA A 255 -18.80 4.71 -15.35
N GLY A 256 -18.67 3.77 -16.29
CA GLY A 256 -18.10 4.02 -17.62
C GLY A 256 -18.96 4.93 -18.51
N ALA A 257 -20.29 4.77 -18.47
CA ALA A 257 -21.24 5.58 -19.25
C ALA A 257 -21.29 7.06 -18.84
N ARG A 258 -20.86 7.39 -17.60
CA ARG A 258 -20.75 8.78 -17.12
C ARG A 258 -19.45 9.46 -17.53
N ARG A 259 -18.42 8.69 -17.93
CA ARG A 259 -17.12 9.22 -18.34
C ARG A 259 -17.08 9.64 -19.81
N SER A 260 -17.91 9.04 -20.67
CA SER A 260 -18.04 9.38 -22.10
C SER A 260 -18.97 10.55 -22.39
N GLY A 261 -19.71 11.06 -21.40
CA GLY A 261 -20.67 12.17 -21.55
C GLY A 261 -20.13 13.55 -21.14
N GLN A 262 -18.83 13.66 -20.83
CA GLN A 262 -18.15 14.92 -20.52
C GLN A 262 -16.97 15.10 -21.49
N GLU A 263 -17.27 15.20 -22.78
CA GLU A 263 -16.38 15.79 -23.80
C GLU A 263 -16.74 17.25 -24.04
#